data_AF-A0A085LPM6-F1
#
_entry.id   AF-A0A085LPM6-F1
#
_cell.length_a   1.000
_cell.length_b   1.000
_cell.length_c   1.000
_cell.angle_alpha   90.00
_cell.angle_beta   90.00
_cell.angle_gamma   90.00
#
_symmetry.space_group_name_H-M   'P 1'
#
loop_
_entity.id
_entity.type
_entity.pdbx_description
1 polymer ?
#
loop_
_entity_poly.entity_id
_entity_poly.type
_entity_poly.pdbx_seq_one_letter_code
_entity_poly.pdbx_strand_id
1 'polypeptide(L)'
;MLKELGVNLIPHPAYSPDLSPTDYHVFQALELYIHQKVHLDEISLENDFPEFLNSCGQDFYPSGMNSPAERWKKCVLSSGAYFN
;
A
#
# COMPACT_ATOMS: atom_id res chain seq x y z
N MET A 1 -24.87 -0.34 -5.46
CA MET A 1 -24.02 -1.05 -4.49
C MET A 1 -23.08 -0.14 -3.67
N LEU A 2 -22.02 0.50 -4.21
CA LEU A 2 -21.15 1.36 -3.34
C LEU A 2 -21.74 2.76 -3.03
N LYS A 3 -22.40 3.39 -4.00
CA LYS A 3 -23.08 4.68 -3.80
C LYS A 3 -24.26 4.59 -2.83
N GLU A 4 -24.99 3.47 -2.86
CA GLU A 4 -26.10 3.17 -1.93
C GLU A 4 -25.61 2.98 -0.49
N LEU A 5 -24.35 2.56 -0.32
CA LEU A 5 -23.68 2.46 0.99
C LEU A 5 -23.07 3.81 1.44
N GLY A 6 -23.21 4.89 0.64
CA GLY A 6 -22.65 6.21 0.96
C GLY A 6 -21.12 6.31 0.82
N VAL A 7 -20.48 5.36 0.14
CA VAL A 7 -19.02 5.36 -0.05
C VAL A 7 -18.63 6.34 -1.17
N ASN A 8 -17.79 7.31 -0.84
CA ASN A 8 -17.20 8.22 -1.81
C ASN A 8 -16.01 7.55 -2.51
N LEU A 9 -16.07 7.46 -3.82
CA LEU A 9 -14.99 6.90 -4.64
C LEU A 9 -14.02 8.01 -5.04
N ILE A 10 -12.72 7.77 -4.80
CA ILE A 10 -11.65 8.63 -5.27
C ILE A 10 -11.24 8.16 -6.68
N PRO A 11 -11.19 9.03 -7.70
CA PRO A 11 -10.68 8.67 -9.01
C PRO A 11 -9.24 8.17 -8.92
N HIS A 12 -8.94 7.03 -9.55
CA HIS A 12 -7.61 6.46 -9.59
C HIS A 12 -7.17 6.26 -11.05
N PRO A 13 -6.06 6.88 -11.49
CA PRO A 13 -5.55 6.68 -12.84
C PRO A 13 -5.06 5.25 -13.05
N ALA A 14 -5.15 4.76 -14.29
CA ALA A 14 -4.65 3.43 -14.63
C ALA A 14 -3.12 3.37 -14.44
N TYR A 15 -2.61 2.17 -14.11
CA TYR A 15 -1.18 1.89 -13.99
C TYR A 15 -0.41 2.83 -13.05
N SER A 16 -1.03 3.28 -11.95
CA SER A 16 -0.43 4.25 -11.02
C SER A 16 -0.21 3.68 -9.60
N PRO A 17 0.60 2.61 -9.45
CA PRO A 17 0.90 2.02 -8.14
C PRO A 17 1.64 2.98 -7.21
N ASP A 18 2.40 3.93 -7.76
CA ASP A 18 3.04 5.05 -7.06
C ASP A 18 2.05 5.99 -6.36
N LEU A 19 0.75 5.90 -6.70
CA LEU A 19 -0.35 6.64 -6.07
C LEU A 19 -1.24 5.80 -5.14
N SER A 20 -1.04 4.48 -5.12
CA SER A 20 -1.83 3.54 -4.31
C SER A 20 -1.13 3.27 -2.97
N PRO A 21 -1.70 3.70 -1.81
CA PRO A 21 -1.08 3.45 -0.51
C PRO A 21 -0.83 1.98 -0.22
N THR A 22 -1.67 1.08 -0.73
CA THR A 22 -1.44 -0.34 -0.57
C THR A 22 -0.18 -0.79 -1.30
N ASP A 23 0.04 -0.33 -2.53
CA ASP A 23 1.19 -0.74 -3.34
C ASP A 23 2.50 -0.12 -2.83
N TYR A 24 2.56 1.21 -2.70
CA TYR A 24 3.82 1.89 -2.37
C TYR A 24 4.21 1.80 -0.89
N HIS A 25 3.31 1.39 0.01
CA HIS A 25 3.58 1.39 1.46
C HIS A 25 3.40 0.00 2.07
N VAL A 26 2.19 -0.57 2.01
CA VAL A 26 1.89 -1.83 2.69
C VAL A 26 2.59 -3.01 2.01
N PHE A 27 2.45 -3.15 0.70
CA PHE A 27 3.07 -4.24 -0.05
C PHE A 27 4.58 -4.09 -0.15
N GLN A 28 5.09 -2.86 -0.28
CA GLN A 28 6.53 -2.63 -0.19
C GLN A 28 7.11 -3.10 1.16
N ALA A 29 6.44 -2.81 2.28
CA ALA A 29 6.87 -3.26 3.59
C ALA A 29 6.70 -4.79 3.78
N LEU A 30 5.61 -5.35 3.28
CA LEU A 30 5.35 -6.79 3.31
C LEU A 30 6.41 -7.57 2.51
N GLU A 31 6.76 -7.09 1.31
CA GLU A 31 7.80 -7.70 0.47
C GLU A 31 9.13 -7.76 1.23
N LEU A 32 9.52 -6.66 1.89
CA LEU A 32 10.72 -6.63 2.73
C LEU A 32 10.64 -7.61 3.92
N TYR A 33 9.46 -7.74 4.54
CA TYR A 33 9.22 -8.64 5.66
C TYR A 33 9.36 -10.12 5.26
N ILE A 34 8.87 -10.50 4.07
CA ILE A 34 8.91 -11.89 3.59
C ILE A 34 10.16 -12.23 2.78
N HIS A 35 10.96 -11.24 2.35
CA HIS A 35 12.07 -11.42 1.39
C HIS A 35 13.09 -12.51 1.77
N GLN A 36 13.26 -12.80 3.06
CA GLN A 36 14.23 -13.79 3.55
C GLN A 36 13.58 -15.02 4.20
N LYS A 37 12.26 -15.17 4.07
CA LYS A 37 11.52 -16.30 4.64
C LYS A 37 11.33 -17.39 3.60
N VAL A 38 11.49 -18.64 4.03
CA VAL A 38 11.20 -19.82 3.22
C VAL A 38 9.94 -20.47 3.79
N HIS A 39 8.89 -20.51 2.99
CA HIS A 39 7.63 -21.14 3.35
C HIS A 39 7.58 -22.54 2.74
N LEU A 40 7.29 -23.55 3.56
CA LEU A 40 7.22 -24.96 3.13
C LEU A 40 5.79 -25.37 2.75
N ASP A 41 4.80 -24.61 3.23
CA ASP A 41 3.39 -24.81 2.97
C ASP A 41 2.61 -23.48 3.02
N GLU A 42 1.37 -23.50 2.52
CA GLU A 42 0.48 -22.35 2.46
C GLU A 42 0.16 -21.81 3.86
N ILE A 43 -0.03 -22.69 4.86
CA ILE A 43 -0.36 -22.31 6.24
C ILE A 43 0.77 -21.45 6.83
N SER A 44 2.02 -21.81 6.58
CA SER A 44 3.20 -21.06 7.03
C SER A 44 3.30 -19.68 6.38
N LEU A 45 2.77 -19.51 5.16
CA LEU A 45 2.70 -18.21 4.49
C LEU A 45 1.50 -17.39 5.00
N GLU A 46 0.34 -18.02 5.20
CA GLU A 46 -0.87 -17.37 5.71
C GLU A 46 -0.68 -16.81 7.11
N ASN A 47 0.04 -17.52 7.98
CA ASN A 47 0.34 -17.07 9.35
C ASN A 47 1.27 -15.85 9.40
N ASP A 48 2.05 -15.64 8.35
CA ASP A 48 3.02 -14.57 8.25
C ASP A 48 2.38 -13.20 8.05
N PHE A 49 1.21 -13.15 7.39
CA PHE A 49 0.47 -11.92 7.17
C PHE A 49 -0.05 -11.28 8.47
N PRO A 50 -0.77 -11.96 9.38
CA PRO A 50 -1.16 -11.38 10.66
C PRO A 50 0.06 -11.04 11.53
N GLU A 51 1.15 -11.82 11.48
CA GLU A 51 2.40 -11.46 12.16
C GLU A 51 2.99 -10.14 11.64
N PHE A 52 3.02 -9.96 10.32
CA PHE A 52 3.42 -8.71 9.70
C PHE A 52 2.53 -7.54 10.16
N LEU A 53 1.21 -7.68 10.11
CA LEU A 53 0.28 -6.63 10.54
C LEU A 53 0.48 -6.26 12.02
N ASN A 54 0.75 -7.24 12.88
CA ASN A 54 1.04 -7.03 14.30
C ASN A 54 2.41 -6.40 14.56
N SER A 55 3.37 -6.60 13.63
CA SER A 55 4.70 -5.96 13.70
C SER A 55 4.68 -4.49 13.26
N CYS A 56 3.65 -4.06 12.54
CA CYS A 56 3.51 -2.68 12.10
C CYS A 56 3.28 -1.76 13.31
N GLY A 57 4.17 -0.78 13.50
CA GLY A 57 4.04 0.23 14.55
C GLY A 57 2.77 1.08 14.39
N GLN A 58 2.37 1.78 15.47
CA GLN A 58 1.16 2.62 15.47
C GLN A 58 1.13 3.67 14.35
N ASP A 59 2.31 4.20 13.98
CA ASP A 59 2.46 5.22 12.94
C ASP A 59 2.55 4.64 11.51
N PHE A 60 2.61 3.31 11.36
CA PHE A 60 2.77 2.67 10.06
C PHE A 60 1.62 3.02 9.11
N TYR A 61 0.36 2.77 9.49
CA TYR A 61 -0.77 3.09 8.61
C TYR A 61 -1.01 4.60 8.44
N PRO A 62 -0.95 5.42 9.51
CA PRO A 62 -1.05 6.88 9.36
C PRO A 62 -0.02 7.47 8.41
N SER A 63 1.25 7.02 8.47
CA SER A 63 2.29 7.54 7.57
C SER A 63 2.00 7.24 6.10
N GLY A 64 1.58 6.01 5.78
CA GLY A 64 1.14 5.65 4.42
C GLY A 64 -0.06 6.49 3.97
N MET A 65 -1.08 6.62 4.80
CA MET A 65 -2.32 7.36 4.50
C MET A 65 -2.15 8.88 4.39
N ASN A 66 -1.11 9.46 5.00
CA ASN A 66 -0.83 10.90 4.96
C ASN A 66 0.11 11.30 3.81
N SER A 67 0.76 10.33 3.15
CA SER A 67 1.64 10.60 2.00
C SER A 67 0.98 10.88 0.63
N PRO A 68 -0.33 10.62 0.38
CA PRO A 68 -0.95 10.88 -0.93
C PRO A 68 -0.82 12.32 -1.42
N ALA A 69 -0.94 13.32 -0.52
CA ALA A 69 -0.82 14.72 -0.93
C ALA A 69 0.55 15.05 -1.54
N GLU A 70 1.63 14.50 -0.96
CA GLU A 70 2.98 14.67 -1.48
C GLU A 70 3.18 13.90 -2.79
N ARG A 71 2.68 12.66 -2.86
CA ARG A 71 2.78 11.83 -4.07
C ARG A 71 1.99 12.42 -5.24
N TRP A 72 0.78 12.95 -5.01
CA TRP A 72 0.03 13.68 -6.04
C TRP A 72 0.80 14.91 -6.53
N LYS A 73 1.47 15.64 -5.64
CA LYS A 73 2.33 16.76 -6.03
C LYS A 73 3.49 16.29 -6.91
N LYS A 74 4.16 15.19 -6.57
CA LYS A 74 5.23 14.60 -7.40
C LYS A 74 4.70 14.18 -8.77
N CYS A 75 3.54 13.53 -8.84
CA CYS A 75 2.88 13.15 -10.09
C CYS A 75 2.67 14.35 -11.02
N VAL A 76 2.13 15.45 -10.49
CA VAL A 76 1.90 16.68 -11.27
C VAL A 76 3.22 17.30 -11.74
N LEU A 77 4.23 17.38 -10.85
CA LEU A 77 5.55 17.93 -11.20
C LEU A 77 6.26 17.07 -12.27
N SER A 78 6.06 15.76 -12.25
CA SER A 78 6.55 14.81 -13.24
C SER A 78 5.73 14.78 -14.52
N SER A 79 4.70 15.65 -14.67
CA SER A 79 3.77 15.62 -15.81
C SER A 79 3.14 14.24 -16.06
N GLY A 80 2.83 13.51 -14.97
CA GLY A 80 2.25 12.17 -15.02
C GLY A 80 3.26 11.03 -15.24
N ALA A 81 4.56 11.30 -15.34
CA ALA A 81 5.58 10.25 -15.32
C ALA A 81 5.73 9.65 -13.91
N TYR A 82 6.16 8.40 -13.86
CA TYR A 82 6.46 7.68 -12.61
C TYR A 82 7.50 8.37 -11.75
N PHE A 83 7.40 8.18 -10.44
CA PHE A 83 8.33 8.71 -9.44
C PHE A 83 8.43 7.79 -8.22
N ASN A 84 9.48 8.01 -7.42
CA ASN A 84 9.66 7.42 -6.09
C ASN A 84 9.53 8.50 -5.00
#